data_AF-A0A0Q9K9Q4-F1
#
_entry.id   AF-A0A0Q9K9Q4-F1
#
_cell.length_a   1.000
_cell.length_b   1.000
_cell.length_c   1.000
_cell.angle_alpha   90.00
_cell.angle_beta   90.00
_cell.angle_gamma   90.00
#
_symmetry.space_group_name_H-M   'P 1'
#
loop_
_entity.id
_entity.type
_entity.pdbx_description
1 polymer ?
#
loop_
_entity_poly.entity_id
_entity_poly.type
_entity_poly.pdbx_seq_one_letter_code
_entity_poly.pdbx_strand_id
1 'polypeptide(L)'
;MANRKGLGVSKKYANGTIHETATGKFMVIDRFADEDDDSNTAMLEFQWISGEKEGKTEINRESNMAANIHKFQTSRGRPTILAEPQRIEHNVPFMEKIDMMYDILSGFTNYIDQAAAKVMNNTSSFGGNVERLIELANSNKEYIDKGMTAIDRLDTMVRQQQASILQLTEQIHSLINHSNVFAHQQDAMYKLQATMAMQQETVNKLIEKIK
;
A
#
# COMPACT_ATOMS: atom_id res chain seq x y z
N MET A 1 42.30 0.86 41.16
CA MET A 1 42.30 2.20 40.53
C MET A 1 41.00 2.88 40.91
N ALA A 2 41.08 4.15 41.29
CA ALA A 2 40.03 4.88 41.98
C ALA A 2 39.00 5.47 41.00
N ASN A 3 37.70 5.29 41.30
CA ASN A 3 36.61 6.01 40.63
C ASN A 3 36.94 7.51 40.61
N ARG A 4 37.12 8.09 39.42
CA ARG A 4 37.20 9.54 39.25
C ARG A 4 35.80 10.11 39.55
N LYS A 5 35.65 10.62 40.77
CA LYS A 5 34.53 11.37 41.39
C LYS A 5 33.06 11.05 41.02
N GLY A 6 32.26 10.91 42.07
CA GLY A 6 30.92 11.54 42.15
C GLY A 6 29.69 10.76 41.68
N LEU A 7 29.83 9.73 40.84
CA LEU A 7 28.67 8.96 40.38
C LEU A 7 28.35 7.79 41.31
N GLY A 8 27.06 7.56 41.58
CA GLY A 8 26.59 6.35 42.25
C GLY A 8 26.95 5.07 41.48
N VAL A 9 27.01 3.94 42.18
CA VAL A 9 27.37 2.64 41.58
C VAL A 9 26.33 2.25 40.52
N SER A 10 26.75 2.13 39.25
CA SER A 10 25.89 1.61 38.18
C SER A 10 26.03 0.09 38.11
N LYS A 11 24.93 -0.64 38.35
CA LYS A 11 24.89 -2.10 38.14
C LYS A 11 25.08 -2.46 36.66
N LYS A 12 24.57 -1.61 35.76
CA LYS A 12 24.58 -1.85 34.31
C LYS A 12 25.97 -1.64 33.71
N TYR A 13 26.68 -0.60 34.12
CA TYR A 13 27.99 -0.24 33.57
C TYR A 13 29.07 -0.29 34.67
N ALA A 14 29.05 -1.34 35.49
CA ALA A 14 30.11 -1.58 36.43
C ALA A 14 31.40 -1.96 35.68
N ASN A 15 32.55 -1.66 36.29
CA ASN A 15 33.85 -2.09 35.78
C ASN A 15 33.85 -3.62 35.55
N GLY A 16 34.33 -4.03 34.37
CA GLY A 16 34.39 -5.41 33.91
C GLY A 16 33.12 -5.93 33.26
N THR A 17 32.03 -5.14 33.20
CA THR A 17 30.80 -5.56 32.50
C THR A 17 30.98 -5.53 30.99
N ILE A 18 30.43 -6.53 30.31
CA ILE A 18 30.51 -6.68 28.85
C ILE A 18 29.16 -6.34 28.22
N HIS A 19 29.20 -5.55 27.16
CA HIS A 19 28.05 -5.07 26.42
C HIS A 19 28.25 -5.31 24.92
N GLU A 20 27.15 -5.39 24.16
CA GLU A 20 27.18 -5.65 22.73
C GLU A 20 26.38 -4.60 21.96
N THR A 21 26.96 -4.13 20.85
CA THR A 21 26.35 -3.19 19.91
C THR A 21 26.57 -3.69 18.48
N ALA A 22 26.05 -2.96 17.49
CA ALA A 22 26.28 -3.27 16.07
C ALA A 22 27.77 -3.28 15.68
N THR A 23 28.61 -2.50 16.38
CA THR A 23 30.04 -2.37 16.09
C THR A 23 30.89 -3.48 16.72
N GLY A 24 30.34 -4.21 17.70
CA GLY A 24 31.05 -5.27 18.41
C GLY A 24 30.72 -5.30 19.89
N LYS A 25 31.50 -6.08 20.63
CA LYS A 25 31.44 -6.18 22.08
C LYS A 25 32.48 -5.27 22.73
N PHE A 26 32.13 -4.70 23.87
CA PHE A 26 33.05 -3.88 24.65
C PHE A 26 32.95 -4.21 26.14
N MET A 27 34.05 -4.02 26.86
CA MET A 27 34.16 -4.15 28.30
C MET A 27 34.33 -2.77 28.93
N VAL A 28 33.51 -2.46 29.94
CA VAL A 28 33.64 -1.21 30.70
C VAL A 28 34.90 -1.26 31.56
N ILE A 29 35.80 -0.30 31.36
CA ILE A 29 37.02 -0.13 32.15
C ILE A 29 36.75 0.81 33.33
N ASP A 30 36.11 1.94 33.07
CA ASP A 30 35.79 2.92 34.11
C ASP A 30 34.50 3.68 33.78
N ARG A 31 33.87 4.23 34.83
CA ARG A 31 32.70 5.09 34.75
C ARG A 31 32.89 6.28 35.66
N PHE A 32 32.90 7.47 35.08
CA PHE A 32 33.22 8.71 35.78
C PHE A 32 32.32 9.86 35.33
N ALA A 33 32.21 10.90 36.16
CA ALA A 33 31.54 12.13 35.78
C ALA A 33 32.49 12.98 34.91
N ASP A 34 31.97 13.57 33.84
CA ASP A 34 32.70 14.54 33.03
C ASP A 34 33.07 15.75 33.90
N GLU A 35 34.37 16.02 34.04
CA GLU A 35 34.88 17.07 34.95
C GLU A 35 34.66 18.48 34.39
N ASP A 36 34.44 18.59 33.07
CA ASP A 36 34.24 19.86 32.36
C ASP A 36 32.74 20.23 32.24
N ASP A 37 31.84 19.44 32.81
CA ASP A 37 30.38 19.61 32.71
C ASP A 37 29.75 19.74 34.10
N ASP A 38 29.19 20.92 34.39
CA ASP A 38 28.48 21.23 35.64
C ASP A 38 27.31 20.26 35.93
N SER A 39 26.84 19.52 34.91
CA SER A 39 25.78 18.53 35.03
C SER A 39 26.25 17.13 35.48
N ASN A 40 27.54 16.92 35.72
CA ASN A 40 28.14 15.62 36.06
C ASN A 40 27.72 14.51 35.08
N THR A 41 27.79 14.78 33.77
CA THR A 41 27.41 13.82 32.73
C THR A 41 28.19 12.52 32.90
N ALA A 42 27.48 11.39 32.93
CA ALA A 42 28.11 10.08 33.09
C ALA A 42 28.83 9.64 31.80
N MET A 43 30.13 9.42 31.94
CA MET A 43 31.05 8.96 30.90
C MET A 43 31.47 7.52 31.17
N LEU A 44 31.67 6.76 30.09
CA LEU A 44 32.19 5.40 30.12
C LEU A 44 33.51 5.37 29.36
N GLU A 45 34.55 4.89 30.02
CA GLU A 45 35.76 4.38 29.38
C GLU A 45 35.58 2.88 29.16
N PHE A 46 35.78 2.41 27.94
CA PHE A 46 35.60 1.01 27.57
C PHE A 46 36.59 0.56 26.52
N GLN A 47 36.91 -0.73 26.54
CA GLN A 47 37.74 -1.38 25.52
C GLN A 47 36.90 -2.30 24.66
N TRP A 48 37.05 -2.17 23.34
CA TRP A 48 36.47 -3.10 22.39
C TRP A 48 37.17 -4.47 22.50
N ILE A 49 36.39 -5.51 22.76
CA ILE A 49 36.88 -6.90 22.87
C ILE A 49 36.59 -7.73 21.61
N SER A 50 35.80 -7.19 20.67
CA SER A 50 35.56 -7.81 19.37
C SER A 50 35.13 -6.78 18.34
N GLY A 51 35.29 -7.11 17.05
CA GLY A 51 34.86 -6.28 15.93
C GLY A 51 35.98 -5.44 15.34
N GLU A 52 35.66 -4.49 14.45
CA GLU A 52 36.67 -3.72 13.71
C GLU A 52 37.56 -2.82 14.58
N LYS A 53 37.13 -2.56 15.82
CA LYS A 53 37.83 -1.72 16.79
C LYS A 53 38.50 -2.51 17.91
N GLU A 54 38.58 -3.84 17.81
CA GLU A 54 39.14 -4.71 18.85
C GLU A 54 40.49 -4.20 19.38
N GLY A 55 40.64 -4.24 20.71
CA GLY A 55 41.80 -3.75 21.44
C GLY A 55 41.82 -2.24 21.70
N LYS A 56 41.02 -1.44 20.98
CA LYS A 56 40.97 0.02 21.16
C LYS A 56 40.15 0.41 22.39
N THR A 57 40.63 1.41 23.12
CA THR A 57 39.92 2.03 24.24
C THR A 57 39.28 3.33 23.77
N GLU A 58 38.02 3.54 24.12
CA GLU A 58 37.24 4.73 23.78
C GLU A 58 36.50 5.26 25.01
N ILE A 59 36.25 6.56 25.00
CA ILE A 59 35.45 7.24 26.02
C ILE A 59 34.19 7.79 25.33
N ASN A 60 33.02 7.50 25.88
CA ASN A 60 31.75 8.01 25.36
C ASN A 60 30.74 8.25 26.48
N ARG A 61 29.73 9.07 26.21
CA ARG A 61 28.59 9.29 27.13
C ARG A 61 27.83 7.98 27.33
N GLU A 62 27.48 7.68 28.57
CA GLU A 62 26.71 6.50 28.95
C GLU A 62 25.39 6.43 28.16
N SER A 63 24.72 7.58 27.98
CA SER A 63 23.46 7.71 27.24
C SER A 63 23.58 7.32 25.76
N ASN A 64 24.70 7.67 25.12
CA ASN A 64 24.97 7.29 23.73
C ASN A 64 25.15 5.78 23.61
N MET A 65 25.91 5.18 24.54
CA MET A 65 26.12 3.74 24.56
C MET A 65 24.82 2.98 24.85
N ALA A 66 24.00 3.48 25.77
CA ALA A 66 22.68 2.92 26.05
C ALA A 66 21.76 2.94 24.81
N ALA A 67 21.73 4.05 24.07
CA ALA A 67 20.95 4.18 22.85
C ALA A 67 21.42 3.21 21.75
N ASN A 68 22.74 3.05 21.60
CA ASN A 68 23.32 2.13 20.62
C ASN A 68 23.00 0.66 20.92
N ILE A 69 23.09 0.25 22.19
CA ILE A 69 22.69 -1.08 22.64
C ILE A 69 21.20 -1.32 22.36
N HIS A 70 20.35 -0.35 22.73
CA HIS A 70 18.90 -0.46 22.52
C HIS A 70 18.55 -0.64 21.04
N LYS A 71 19.08 0.22 20.15
CA LYS A 71 18.85 0.12 18.70
C LYS A 71 19.28 -1.23 18.14
N PHE A 72 20.42 -1.75 18.59
CA PHE A 72 20.94 -3.04 18.17
C PHE A 72 20.09 -4.23 18.67
N GLN A 73 19.56 -4.16 19.88
CA GLN A 73 18.67 -5.19 20.43
C GLN A 73 17.32 -5.19 19.70
N THR A 74 16.72 -4.01 19.52
CA THR A 74 15.43 -3.86 18.81
C THR A 74 15.51 -4.37 17.37
N SER A 75 16.58 -4.07 16.63
CA SER A 75 16.72 -4.50 15.24
C SER A 75 16.83 -6.02 15.07
N ARG A 76 17.20 -6.75 16.12
CA ARG A 76 17.28 -8.22 16.13
C ARG A 76 16.07 -8.90 16.75
N GLY A 77 15.00 -8.16 17.03
CA GLY A 77 13.80 -8.70 17.68
C GLY A 77 14.06 -9.27 19.08
N ARG A 78 15.23 -8.98 19.66
CA ARG A 78 15.51 -9.30 21.04
C ARG A 78 14.73 -8.28 21.87
N PRO A 79 13.99 -8.69 22.92
CA PRO A 79 13.56 -7.71 23.90
C PRO A 79 14.79 -6.91 24.34
N THR A 80 14.59 -5.68 24.81
CA THR A 80 15.58 -4.99 25.63
C THR A 80 15.69 -5.81 26.91
N ILE A 81 16.35 -6.98 26.81
CA ILE A 81 16.61 -7.83 27.94
C ILE A 81 17.51 -6.92 28.77
N LEU A 82 16.99 -6.53 29.94
CA LEU A 82 17.77 -6.26 31.13
C LEU A 82 18.61 -7.50 31.41
N ALA A 83 19.50 -7.85 30.48
CA ALA A 83 20.51 -8.85 30.66
C ALA A 83 21.40 -8.14 31.64
N GLU A 84 21.16 -8.38 32.92
CA GLU A 84 22.16 -8.11 33.92
C GLU A 84 23.46 -8.65 33.35
N PRO A 85 24.48 -7.78 33.19
CA PRO A 85 25.72 -8.20 32.57
C PRO A 85 26.19 -9.44 33.33
N GLN A 86 26.31 -10.57 32.62
CA GLN A 86 26.78 -11.81 33.24
C GLN A 86 28.20 -11.55 33.73
N ARG A 87 28.35 -11.33 35.04
CA ARG A 87 29.64 -11.50 35.68
C ARG A 87 29.96 -12.98 35.65
N ILE A 88 31.02 -13.36 34.96
CA ILE A 88 31.65 -14.65 35.23
C ILE A 88 32.43 -14.47 36.53
N GLU A 89 31.76 -14.61 37.67
CA GLU A 89 32.48 -14.78 38.93
C GLU A 89 33.07 -16.19 38.94
N HIS A 90 34.39 -16.28 38.84
CA HIS A 90 35.13 -17.54 38.79
C HIS A 90 35.02 -18.42 40.06
N ASN A 91 34.17 -18.09 41.03
CA ASN A 91 34.05 -18.75 42.34
C ASN A 91 32.65 -19.29 42.70
N VAL A 92 31.73 -19.43 41.74
CA VAL A 92 30.40 -20.01 42.00
C VAL A 92 30.48 -21.56 42.03
N PRO A 93 30.02 -22.23 43.10
CA PRO A 93 29.95 -23.70 43.18
C PRO A 93 29.18 -24.33 42.01
N PHE A 94 29.56 -25.54 41.61
CA PHE A 94 28.97 -26.22 40.46
C PHE A 94 27.45 -26.38 40.54
N MET A 95 26.90 -26.60 41.74
CA MET A 95 25.45 -26.73 41.93
C MET A 95 24.70 -25.42 41.67
N GLU A 96 25.22 -24.28 42.13
CA GLU A 96 24.61 -22.97 41.84
C GLU A 96 24.66 -22.64 40.33
N LYS A 97 25.66 -23.13 39.60
CA LYS A 97 25.68 -23.04 38.12
C LYS A 97 24.58 -23.87 37.46
N ILE A 98 24.28 -25.05 37.99
CA ILE A 98 23.17 -25.88 37.50
C ILE A 98 21.83 -25.18 37.75
N ASP A 99 21.62 -24.62 38.94
CA ASP A 99 20.39 -23.89 39.27
C ASP A 99 20.19 -22.67 38.37
N MET A 100 21.25 -21.88 38.14
CA MET A 100 21.21 -20.78 37.17
C MET A 100 20.89 -21.26 35.75
N MET A 101 21.40 -22.42 35.34
CA MET A 101 21.05 -23.00 34.03
C MET A 101 19.58 -23.42 33.96
N TYR A 102 19.01 -23.95 35.05
CA TYR A 102 17.57 -24.26 35.12
C TYR A 102 16.71 -23.00 35.02
N ASP A 103 17.07 -21.92 35.71
CA ASP A 103 16.36 -20.65 35.64
C ASP A 103 16.42 -20.05 34.23
N ILE A 104 17.59 -20.10 33.60
CA ILE A 104 17.76 -19.67 32.20
C ILE A 104 16.89 -20.52 31.26
N LEU A 105 16.90 -21.84 31.43
CA LEU A 105 16.08 -22.74 30.61
C LEU A 105 14.58 -22.49 30.81
N SER A 106 14.13 -22.28 32.04
CA SER A 106 12.74 -21.92 32.34
C SER A 106 12.35 -20.59 31.69
N GLY A 107 13.23 -19.59 31.75
CA GLY A 107 13.06 -18.33 31.05
C GLY A 107 12.94 -18.49 29.53
N PHE A 108 13.74 -19.38 28.94
CA PHE A 108 13.63 -19.71 27.52
C PHE A 108 12.32 -20.42 27.18
N THR A 109 11.86 -21.36 27.99
CA THR A 109 10.57 -22.05 27.77
C THR A 109 9.42 -21.05 27.79
N ASN A 110 9.36 -20.18 28.79
CA ASN A 110 8.33 -19.14 28.89
C ASN A 110 8.35 -18.19 27.67
N TYR A 111 9.55 -17.85 27.18
CA TYR A 111 9.69 -17.05 25.96
C TYR A 111 9.16 -17.77 24.73
N ILE A 112 9.48 -19.06 24.57
CA ILE A 112 9.00 -19.88 23.44
C ILE A 112 7.47 -19.95 23.47
N ASP A 113 6.86 -20.16 24.63
CA ASP A 113 5.40 -20.23 24.76
C ASP A 113 4.73 -18.90 24.38
N GLN A 114 5.29 -17.77 24.81
CA GLN A 114 4.79 -16.45 24.42
C GLN A 114 4.96 -16.19 22.91
N ALA A 115 6.08 -16.62 22.33
CA ALA A 115 6.31 -16.50 20.89
C ALA A 115 5.32 -17.37 20.10
N ALA A 116 5.08 -18.61 20.54
CA ALA A 116 4.12 -19.52 19.94
C ALA A 116 2.69 -18.96 20.00
N ALA A 117 2.27 -18.41 21.15
CA ALA A 117 0.97 -17.76 21.30
C ALA A 117 0.79 -16.57 20.35
N LYS A 118 1.83 -15.73 20.19
CA LYS A 118 1.80 -14.62 19.22
C LYS A 118 1.67 -15.12 17.78
N VAL A 119 2.40 -16.18 17.41
CA VAL A 119 2.28 -16.79 16.08
C VAL A 119 0.88 -17.33 15.85
N MET A 120 0.28 -18.04 16.82
CA MET A 120 -1.08 -18.54 16.71
C MET A 120 -2.11 -17.41 16.51
N ASN A 121 -2.02 -16.34 17.29
CA ASN A 121 -2.90 -15.18 17.15
C ASN A 121 -2.75 -14.53 15.77
N ASN A 122 -1.52 -14.36 15.28
CA ASN A 122 -1.26 -13.82 13.94
C ASN A 122 -1.82 -14.73 12.85
N THR A 123 -1.65 -16.05 12.96
CA THR A 123 -2.20 -17.02 12.00
C THR A 123 -3.72 -16.99 11.97
N SER A 124 -4.37 -16.88 13.13
CA SER A 124 -5.84 -16.75 13.20
C SER A 124 -6.33 -15.44 12.55
N SER A 125 -5.68 -14.32 12.85
CA SER A 125 -6.00 -13.03 12.22
C SER A 125 -5.76 -13.05 10.72
N PHE A 126 -4.69 -13.69 10.25
CA PHE A 126 -4.41 -13.87 8.83
C PHE A 126 -5.51 -14.69 8.16
N GLY A 127 -5.95 -15.79 8.76
CA GLY A 127 -7.06 -16.60 8.26
C GLY A 127 -8.34 -15.78 8.09
N GLY A 128 -8.72 -14.99 9.10
CA GLY A 128 -9.89 -14.11 9.01
C GLY A 128 -9.77 -13.01 7.95
N ASN A 129 -8.56 -12.50 7.69
CA ASN A 129 -8.32 -11.55 6.61
C ASN A 129 -8.44 -12.21 5.23
N VAL A 130 -7.94 -13.45 5.08
CA VAL A 130 -8.09 -14.22 3.83
C VAL A 130 -9.56 -14.49 3.53
N GLU A 131 -10.36 -14.85 4.53
CA GLU A 131 -11.80 -15.07 4.37
C GLU A 131 -12.52 -13.81 3.88
N ARG A 132 -12.26 -12.65 4.50
CA ARG A 132 -12.82 -11.36 4.04
C ARG A 132 -12.40 -11.00 2.62
N LEU A 133 -11.17 -11.31 2.22
CA LEU A 133 -10.70 -11.08 0.86
C LEU A 133 -11.46 -11.96 -0.15
N ILE A 134 -11.76 -13.21 0.21
CA ILE A 134 -12.56 -14.12 -0.61
C ILE A 134 -13.99 -13.59 -0.75
N GLU A 135 -14.61 -13.15 0.34
CA GLU A 135 -15.95 -12.54 0.32
C GLU A 135 -16.01 -11.30 -0.58
N LEU A 136 -15.03 -10.40 -0.45
CA LEU A 136 -14.93 -9.21 -1.29
C LEU A 136 -14.73 -9.56 -2.76
N ALA A 137 -13.88 -10.55 -3.06
CA ALA A 137 -13.66 -11.01 -4.43
C ALA A 137 -14.94 -11.58 -5.05
N ASN A 138 -15.72 -12.36 -4.28
CA ASN A 138 -17.00 -12.91 -4.74
C ASN A 138 -18.04 -11.80 -4.99
N SER A 139 -18.14 -10.82 -4.10
CA SER A 139 -19.05 -9.69 -4.29
C SER A 139 -18.66 -8.85 -5.52
N ASN A 140 -17.37 -8.58 -5.70
CA ASN A 140 -16.87 -7.87 -6.88
C ASN A 140 -17.18 -8.62 -8.18
N LYS A 141 -17.04 -9.95 -8.18
CA LYS A 141 -17.42 -10.79 -9.32
C LYS A 141 -18.90 -10.61 -9.68
N GLU A 142 -19.79 -10.64 -8.69
CA GLU A 142 -21.23 -10.43 -8.93
C GLU A 142 -21.52 -9.05 -9.55
N TYR A 143 -20.86 -7.99 -9.07
CA TYR A 143 -21.01 -6.66 -9.66
C TYR A 143 -20.50 -6.58 -11.10
N ILE A 144 -19.37 -7.25 -11.39
CA ILE A 144 -18.84 -7.34 -12.76
C ILE A 144 -19.82 -8.08 -13.68
N ASP A 145 -20.38 -9.20 -13.24
CA ASP A 145 -21.35 -9.98 -14.02
C ASP A 145 -22.62 -9.16 -14.32
N LYS A 146 -23.11 -8.40 -13.34
CA LYS A 146 -24.23 -7.46 -13.54
C LYS A 146 -23.87 -6.34 -14.53
N GLY A 147 -22.66 -5.80 -14.42
CA GLY A 147 -22.13 -4.79 -15.34
C GLY A 147 -22.05 -5.31 -16.77
N MET A 148 -21.52 -6.52 -16.98
CA MET A 148 -21.44 -7.18 -18.28
C MET A 148 -22.82 -7.39 -18.91
N THR A 149 -23.79 -7.86 -18.11
CA THR A 149 -25.18 -8.02 -18.57
C THR A 149 -25.79 -6.67 -19.01
N ALA A 150 -25.48 -5.58 -18.32
CA ALA A 150 -25.94 -4.24 -18.71
C ALA A 150 -25.28 -3.76 -20.02
N ILE A 151 -23.98 -4.04 -20.20
CA ILE A 151 -23.25 -3.74 -21.44
C ILE A 151 -23.85 -4.50 -22.63
N ASP A 152 -24.14 -5.79 -22.49
CA ASP A 152 -24.74 -6.59 -23.57
C ASP A 152 -26.12 -6.06 -23.99
N ARG A 153 -26.91 -5.58 -23.02
CA ARG A 153 -28.20 -4.92 -23.28
C ARG A 153 -28.00 -3.62 -24.05
N LEU A 154 -27.02 -2.81 -23.66
CA LEU A 154 -26.69 -1.56 -24.36
C LEU A 154 -26.21 -1.84 -25.79
N ASP A 155 -25.36 -2.84 -26.01
CA ASP A 155 -24.92 -3.23 -27.36
C ASP A 155 -26.11 -3.63 -28.24
N THR A 156 -27.03 -4.42 -27.68
CA THR A 156 -28.27 -4.81 -28.38
C THR A 156 -29.11 -3.59 -28.76
N MET A 157 -29.30 -2.63 -27.85
CA MET A 157 -30.04 -1.40 -28.11
C MET A 157 -29.36 -0.54 -29.19
N VAL A 158 -28.04 -0.42 -29.16
CA VAL A 158 -27.28 0.34 -30.17
C VAL A 158 -27.45 -0.29 -31.56
N ARG A 159 -27.37 -1.62 -31.66
CA ARG A 159 -27.62 -2.33 -32.93
C ARG A 159 -29.04 -2.11 -33.45
N GLN A 160 -30.04 -2.14 -32.56
CA GLN A 160 -31.42 -1.86 -32.93
C GLN A 160 -31.59 -0.42 -33.44
N GLN A 161 -30.99 0.56 -32.76
CA GLN A 161 -31.02 1.95 -33.20
C GLN A 161 -30.35 2.14 -34.55
N GLN A 162 -29.20 1.50 -34.79
CA GLN A 162 -28.52 1.52 -36.08
C GLN A 162 -29.42 0.96 -37.20
N ALA A 163 -30.10 -0.15 -36.96
CA ALA A 163 -31.03 -0.73 -37.93
C ALA A 163 -32.22 0.22 -38.21
N SER A 164 -32.81 0.84 -37.19
CA SER A 164 -33.89 1.82 -37.36
C SER A 164 -33.44 3.05 -38.14
N ILE A 165 -32.23 3.55 -37.90
CA ILE A 165 -31.66 4.69 -38.65
C ILE A 165 -31.49 4.34 -40.14
N LEU A 166 -31.02 3.12 -40.44
CA LEU A 166 -30.90 2.66 -41.84
C LEU A 166 -32.27 2.61 -42.53
N GLN A 167 -33.28 2.04 -41.88
CA GLN A 167 -34.64 2.00 -42.42
C GLN A 167 -35.22 3.40 -42.66
N LEU A 168 -35.05 4.32 -41.70
CA LEU A 168 -35.47 5.71 -41.87
C LEU A 168 -34.74 6.40 -43.04
N THR A 169 -33.45 6.11 -43.20
CA THR A 169 -32.64 6.64 -44.31
C THR A 169 -33.17 6.14 -45.66
N GLU A 170 -33.54 4.88 -45.77
CA GLU A 170 -34.16 4.32 -46.98
C GLU A 170 -35.52 4.96 -47.28
N GLN A 171 -36.36 5.14 -46.25
CA GLN A 171 -37.67 5.80 -46.38
C GLN A 171 -37.54 7.25 -46.86
N ILE A 172 -36.57 8.00 -46.33
CA ILE A 172 -36.28 9.37 -46.76
C ILE A 172 -35.85 9.39 -48.23
N HIS A 173 -34.96 8.48 -48.66
CA HIS A 173 -34.58 8.39 -50.07
C HIS A 173 -35.77 8.10 -50.98
N SER A 174 -36.66 7.19 -50.59
CA SER A 174 -37.90 6.91 -51.33
C SER A 174 -38.80 8.15 -51.43
N LEU A 175 -38.96 8.89 -50.33
CA LEU A 175 -39.74 10.14 -50.30
C LEU A 175 -39.15 11.21 -51.22
N ILE A 176 -37.84 11.39 -51.21
CA ILE A 176 -37.12 12.32 -52.10
C ILE A 176 -37.39 11.95 -53.57
N ASN A 177 -37.29 10.66 -53.91
CA ASN A 177 -37.58 10.20 -55.27
C ASN A 177 -39.03 10.48 -55.68
N HIS A 178 -40.00 10.23 -54.80
CA HIS A 178 -41.40 10.59 -55.07
C HIS A 178 -41.59 12.11 -55.24
N SER A 179 -40.95 12.92 -54.40
CA SER A 179 -41.01 14.39 -54.51
C SER A 179 -40.48 14.89 -55.86
N ASN A 180 -39.42 14.28 -56.39
CA ASN A 180 -38.88 14.60 -57.71
C ASN A 180 -39.87 14.27 -58.84
N VAL A 181 -40.56 13.12 -58.75
CA VAL A 181 -41.63 12.76 -59.69
C VAL A 181 -42.77 13.77 -59.65
N PHE A 182 -43.21 14.17 -58.46
CA PHE A 182 -44.25 15.20 -58.30
C PHE A 182 -43.85 16.53 -58.91
N ALA A 183 -42.60 16.97 -58.73
CA ALA A 183 -42.11 18.20 -59.34
C ALA A 183 -42.18 18.15 -60.87
N HIS A 184 -41.81 17.02 -61.48
CA HIS A 184 -41.94 16.81 -62.93
C HIS A 184 -43.40 16.79 -63.40
N GLN A 185 -44.30 16.16 -62.64
CA GLN A 185 -45.73 16.15 -62.95
C GLN A 185 -46.34 17.56 -62.87
N GLN A 186 -45.92 18.36 -61.90
CA GLN A 186 -46.36 19.74 -61.76
C GLN A 186 -45.91 20.61 -62.95
N ASP A 187 -44.65 20.48 -63.39
CA ASP A 187 -44.16 21.17 -64.59
C ASP A 187 -44.95 20.78 -65.86
N ALA A 188 -45.25 19.48 -66.02
CA ALA A 188 -46.07 19.00 -67.13
C ALA A 188 -47.50 19.58 -67.09
N MET A 189 -48.11 19.69 -65.90
CA MET A 189 -49.41 20.32 -65.72
C MET A 189 -49.41 21.80 -66.13
N TYR A 190 -48.39 22.57 -65.73
CA TYR A 190 -48.27 23.98 -66.13
C TYR A 190 -48.20 24.13 -67.66
N LYS A 191 -47.43 23.27 -68.36
CA LYS A 191 -47.35 23.25 -69.83
C LYS A 191 -48.69 22.91 -70.48
N LEU A 192 -49.44 21.97 -69.90
CA LEU A 192 -50.76 21.58 -70.40
C LEU A 192 -51.78 22.72 -70.22
N GLN A 193 -51.77 23.39 -69.07
CA GLN A 193 -52.62 24.58 -68.82
C GLN A 193 -52.35 25.70 -69.83
N ALA A 194 -51.07 26.00 -70.10
CA ALA A 194 -50.69 26.98 -71.10
C ALA A 194 -51.20 26.60 -72.51
N THR A 195 -51.11 25.32 -72.87
CA THR A 195 -51.60 24.80 -74.15
C THR A 195 -53.13 24.92 -74.26
N MET A 196 -53.87 24.55 -73.21
CA MET A 196 -55.32 24.69 -73.16
C MET A 196 -55.76 26.15 -73.29
N ALA A 197 -55.06 27.08 -72.64
CA ALA A 197 -55.34 28.51 -72.77
C ALA A 197 -55.19 28.99 -74.22
N MET A 198 -54.12 28.59 -74.92
CA MET A 198 -53.93 28.91 -76.34
C MET A 198 -55.01 28.30 -77.24
N GLN A 199 -55.41 27.05 -76.98
CA GLN A 199 -56.49 26.39 -77.71
C GLN A 199 -57.83 27.10 -77.49
N GLN A 200 -58.15 27.47 -76.25
CA GLN A 200 -59.36 28.22 -75.94
C GLN A 200 -59.40 29.57 -76.64
N GLU A 201 -58.29 30.31 -76.66
CA GLU A 201 -58.17 31.56 -77.41
C GLU A 201 -58.40 31.35 -78.91
N THR A 202 -57.83 30.27 -79.48
CA THR A 202 -57.99 29.92 -80.89
C THR A 202 -59.45 29.61 -81.23
N VAL A 203 -60.13 28.83 -80.38
CA VAL A 203 -61.57 28.52 -80.53
C VAL A 203 -62.41 29.79 -80.46
N ASN A 204 -62.14 30.68 -79.49
CA ASN A 204 -62.87 31.95 -79.38
C ASN A 204 -62.72 32.80 -80.65
N LYS A 205 -61.50 32.92 -81.20
CA LYS A 205 -61.24 33.61 -82.48
C LYS A 205 -61.98 32.98 -83.66
N LEU A 206 -62.10 31.64 -83.70
CA LEU A 206 -62.87 30.95 -84.74
C LEU A 206 -64.36 31.25 -84.62
N ILE A 207 -64.91 31.24 -83.41
CA ILE A 207 -66.31 31.58 -83.15
C ILE A 207 -66.62 33.02 -83.60
N GLU A 208 -65.73 33.97 -83.32
CA GLU A 208 -65.88 35.37 -83.77
C GLU A 208 -65.93 35.52 -85.29
N LYS A 209 -65.21 34.66 -86.04
CA LYS A 209 -65.21 34.70 -87.51
C LYS A 209 -66.46 34.10 -88.17
N ILE A 210 -67.20 33.26 -87.44
CA ILE A 210 -68.41 32.57 -87.96
C ILE A 210 -69.67 33.42 -87.73
N LYS A 211 -69.65 34.35 -86.77
CA LYS A 211 -70.71 35.32 -86.53
C LYS A 211 -70.64 36.47 -87.52
#